data_AF-A0AAD8GPW3-F1
#
_entry.id   AF-A0AAD8GPW3-F1
#
_cell.length_a   1.000
_cell.length_b   1.000
_cell.length_c   1.000
_cell.angle_alpha   90.00
_cell.angle_beta   90.00
_cell.angle_gamma   90.00
#
_symmetry.space_group_name_H-M   'P 1'
#
loop_
_entity.id
_entity.type
_entity.pdbx_description
1 polymer ?
#
loop_
_entity_poly.entity_id
_entity_poly.type
_entity_poly.pdbx_seq_one_letter_code
_entity_poly.pdbx_strand_id
1 'polypeptide(L)'
;MGFNPLFTILKDNKLTGPNYIEWKRNLDIVLTAEEFKFCTVEPKPDQPAADAPDEDKEYFKKWTKADEMSRCYILAAMSGVLQHQHQAMTTAADMLYNLKELFGDQNRAARKVAMKSLMNTQMAEKTPVRDHVLLMMSHINELEVLGADIDAETQVDIILMSLPKSFEPFCLNYNMNKKLYSLAELLTELQAAESLFQQHVQVNVAEKVSSSKPKGKKKKKVQTQKVVKPLGVQNSVKKPKGKCFKCKQSGHWKKDCPLSK
;
A
#
# COMPACT_ATOMS: atom_id res chain seq x y z
N MET A 1 -32.16 -20.10 24.52
CA MET A 1 -31.64 -19.13 23.53
C MET A 1 -30.13 -19.28 23.51
N GLY A 2 -29.57 -19.67 22.36
CA GLY A 2 -28.12 -19.81 22.21
C GLY A 2 -27.44 -18.45 22.31
N PHE A 3 -26.28 -18.40 22.94
CA PHE A 3 -25.44 -17.21 23.01
C PHE A 3 -25.06 -16.83 21.57
N ASN A 4 -25.61 -15.73 21.02
CA ASN A 4 -25.16 -15.26 19.71
C ASN A 4 -23.78 -14.63 19.92
N PRO A 5 -22.70 -15.24 19.40
CA PRO A 5 -21.33 -14.75 19.62
C PRO A 5 -21.14 -13.31 19.12
N LEU A 6 -21.97 -12.86 18.16
CA LEU A 6 -21.92 -11.51 17.62
C LEU A 6 -22.26 -10.43 18.65
N PHE A 7 -23.02 -10.73 19.71
CA PHE A 7 -23.29 -9.76 20.78
C PHE A 7 -22.05 -9.40 21.59
N THR A 8 -21.09 -10.31 21.67
CA THR A 8 -19.81 -10.06 22.35
C THR A 8 -19.05 -8.93 21.66
N ILE A 9 -19.17 -8.82 20.32
CA ILE A 9 -18.51 -7.77 19.54
C ILE A 9 -18.99 -6.38 20.01
N LEU A 10 -20.29 -6.20 20.24
CA LEU A 10 -20.85 -4.92 20.71
C LEU A 10 -20.48 -4.61 22.16
N LYS A 11 -20.39 -5.64 23.00
CA LYS A 11 -19.98 -5.50 24.40
C LYS A 11 -18.51 -5.08 24.52
N ASP A 12 -17.65 -5.69 23.71
CA ASP A 12 -16.21 -5.48 23.77
C ASP A 12 -15.78 -4.20 23.04
N ASN A 13 -16.57 -3.73 22.08
CA ASN A 13 -16.27 -2.56 21.24
C ASN A 13 -17.29 -1.44 21.45
N LYS A 14 -17.51 -1.01 22.70
CA LYS A 14 -18.46 0.08 23.00
C LYS A 14 -18.07 1.39 22.33
N LEU A 15 -19.07 2.20 21.96
CA LEU A 15 -18.85 3.52 21.39
C LEU A 15 -18.20 4.47 22.41
N THR A 16 -17.04 4.99 22.04
CA THR A 16 -16.25 5.98 22.81
C THR A 16 -16.14 7.33 22.10
N GLY A 17 -16.58 7.40 20.84
CA GLY A 17 -16.49 8.57 19.97
C GLY A 17 -15.49 8.35 18.84
N PRO A 18 -14.16 8.29 19.11
CA PRO A 18 -13.14 8.08 18.07
C PRO A 18 -13.32 6.77 17.28
N ASN A 19 -13.86 5.72 17.90
CA ASN A 19 -14.11 4.44 17.25
C ASN A 19 -15.46 4.35 16.51
N TYR A 20 -16.12 5.48 16.21
CA TYR A 20 -17.46 5.50 15.62
C TYR A 20 -17.60 4.65 14.34
N ILE A 21 -16.62 4.69 13.43
CA ILE A 21 -16.69 3.92 12.17
C ILE A 21 -16.66 2.41 12.45
N GLU A 22 -15.71 1.96 13.27
CA GLU A 22 -15.59 0.55 13.64
C GLU A 22 -16.80 0.07 14.44
N TRP A 23 -17.25 0.88 15.42
CA TRP A 23 -18.46 0.62 16.18
C TRP A 23 -19.68 0.48 15.27
N LYS A 24 -19.86 1.41 14.32
CA LYS A 24 -20.98 1.38 13.37
C LYS A 24 -20.93 0.15 12.47
N ARG A 25 -19.73 -0.23 12.01
CA ARG A 25 -19.51 -1.47 11.23
C ARG A 25 -19.91 -2.70 12.05
N ASN A 26 -19.47 -2.78 13.30
CA ASN A 26 -19.80 -3.90 14.19
C ASN A 26 -21.30 -3.97 14.47
N LEU A 27 -21.95 -2.83 14.71
CA LEU A 27 -23.40 -2.73 14.85
C LEU A 27 -24.12 -3.21 13.59
N ASP A 28 -23.68 -2.78 12.41
CA ASP A 28 -24.31 -3.18 11.15
C ASP A 28 -24.20 -4.69 10.90
N ILE A 29 -23.09 -5.33 11.31
CA ILE A 29 -22.94 -6.78 11.25
C ILE A 29 -24.01 -7.45 12.13
N VAL A 30 -24.17 -7.01 13.37
CA VAL A 30 -25.18 -7.59 14.30
C VAL A 30 -26.60 -7.36 13.78
N LEU A 31 -26.94 -6.14 13.36
CA LEU A 31 -28.28 -5.83 12.85
C LEU A 31 -28.59 -6.57 11.55
N THR A 32 -27.58 -6.87 10.72
CA THR A 32 -27.76 -7.69 9.52
C THR A 32 -28.04 -9.14 9.90
N ALA A 33 -27.25 -9.70 10.83
CA ALA A 33 -27.42 -11.08 11.28
C ALA A 33 -28.76 -11.32 12.00
N GLU A 34 -29.30 -10.30 12.66
CA GLU A 34 -30.61 -10.33 13.32
C GLU A 34 -31.78 -9.90 12.40
N GLU A 35 -31.51 -9.64 11.12
CA GLU A 35 -32.49 -9.17 10.13
C GLU A 35 -33.21 -7.85 10.49
N PHE A 36 -32.57 -6.98 11.28
CA PHE A 36 -33.14 -5.70 11.72
C PHE A 36 -32.57 -4.48 10.97
N LYS A 37 -31.46 -4.62 10.23
CA LYS A 37 -30.76 -3.49 9.59
C LYS A 37 -31.69 -2.60 8.74
N PHE A 38 -32.70 -3.17 8.10
CA PHE A 38 -33.63 -2.43 7.24
C PHE A 38 -34.30 -1.23 7.95
N CYS A 39 -34.65 -1.36 9.25
CA CYS A 39 -35.32 -0.27 9.99
C CYS A 39 -34.43 0.98 10.20
N THR A 40 -33.11 0.85 9.99
CA THR A 40 -32.15 1.96 10.10
C THR A 40 -31.99 2.75 8.79
N VAL A 41 -32.58 2.27 7.70
CA VAL A 41 -32.46 2.82 6.35
C VAL A 41 -33.83 3.18 5.77
N GLU A 42 -34.80 2.29 5.97
CA GLU A 42 -36.17 2.49 5.53
C GLU A 42 -36.91 3.46 6.47
N PRO A 43 -37.76 4.34 5.93
CA PRO A 43 -38.57 5.23 6.76
C PRO A 43 -39.53 4.42 7.63
N LYS A 44 -39.85 4.96 8.80
CA LYS A 44 -40.88 4.38 9.68
C LYS A 44 -42.22 4.31 8.93
N PRO A 45 -42.86 3.13 8.83
CA PRO A 45 -44.18 3.03 8.23
C PRO A 45 -45.23 3.72 9.11
N ASP A 46 -46.23 4.29 8.44
CA ASP A 46 -47.40 4.82 9.12
C ASP A 46 -48.17 3.70 9.83
N GLN A 47 -48.85 4.06 10.92
CA GLN A 47 -49.70 3.10 11.62
C GLN A 47 -50.87 2.69 10.72
N PRO A 48 -51.03 1.39 10.42
CA PRO A 48 -52.08 0.92 9.52
C PRO A 48 -53.46 1.11 10.16
N ALA A 49 -54.45 1.42 9.31
CA ALA A 49 -55.85 1.50 9.72
C ALA A 49 -56.39 0.12 10.16
N ALA A 50 -57.49 0.11 10.92
CA ALA A 50 -58.07 -1.12 11.45
C ALA A 50 -58.53 -2.09 10.34
N ASP A 51 -58.93 -1.57 9.20
CA ASP A 51 -59.37 -2.28 8.00
C ASP A 51 -58.26 -2.50 6.95
N ALA A 52 -57.03 -2.06 7.23
CA ALA A 52 -55.89 -2.26 6.34
C ALA A 52 -55.60 -3.76 6.10
N PRO A 53 -55.02 -4.12 4.95
CA PRO A 53 -54.54 -5.46 4.65
C PRO A 53 -53.68 -6.05 5.78
N ASP A 54 -53.78 -7.37 5.96
CA ASP A 54 -52.98 -8.07 6.98
C ASP A 54 -51.47 -7.95 6.71
N GLU A 55 -51.07 -7.88 5.44
CA GLU A 55 -49.68 -7.66 5.02
C GLU A 55 -49.11 -6.33 5.56
N ASP A 56 -49.87 -5.24 5.48
CA ASP A 56 -49.45 -3.93 6.00
C ASP A 56 -49.32 -3.94 7.52
N LYS A 57 -50.26 -4.60 8.20
CA LYS A 57 -50.23 -4.78 9.67
C LYS A 57 -49.04 -5.64 10.10
N GLU A 58 -48.71 -6.67 9.34
CA GLU A 58 -47.57 -7.54 9.61
C GLU A 58 -46.24 -6.80 9.38
N TYR A 59 -46.13 -6.06 8.27
CA TYR A 59 -44.95 -5.25 7.99
C TYR A 59 -44.74 -4.17 9.07
N PHE A 60 -45.79 -3.45 9.48
CA PHE A 60 -45.71 -2.46 10.57
C PHE A 60 -45.21 -3.09 11.88
N LYS A 61 -45.73 -4.26 12.26
CA LYS A 61 -45.27 -5.00 13.46
C LYS A 61 -43.81 -5.44 13.32
N LYS A 62 -43.43 -5.97 12.15
CA LYS A 62 -42.05 -6.40 11.86
C LYS A 62 -41.09 -5.22 11.97
N TRP A 63 -41.42 -4.09 11.35
CA TRP A 63 -40.63 -2.87 11.40
C TRP A 63 -40.50 -2.35 12.84
N THR A 64 -41.61 -2.27 13.58
CA THR A 64 -41.62 -1.78 14.97
C THR A 64 -40.73 -2.63 15.87
N LYS A 65 -40.83 -3.96 15.76
CA LYS A 65 -39.96 -4.88 16.49
C LYS A 65 -38.49 -4.70 16.12
N ALA A 66 -38.19 -4.56 14.82
CA ALA A 66 -36.82 -4.35 14.35
C ALA A 66 -36.22 -3.04 14.88
N ASP A 67 -37.00 -1.95 14.91
CA ASP A 67 -36.59 -0.65 15.46
C ASP A 67 -36.33 -0.73 16.97
N GLU A 68 -37.27 -1.31 17.73
CA GLU A 68 -37.13 -1.52 19.18
C GLU A 68 -35.88 -2.33 19.54
N MET A 69 -35.64 -3.43 18.81
CA MET A 69 -34.45 -4.25 19.02
C MET A 69 -33.17 -3.53 18.61
N SER A 70 -33.19 -2.81 17.48
CA SER A 70 -32.04 -2.02 17.02
C SER A 70 -31.66 -0.94 18.02
N ARG A 71 -32.65 -0.24 18.60
CA ARG A 71 -32.43 0.71 19.71
C ARG A 71 -31.78 0.05 20.91
N CYS A 72 -32.24 -1.15 21.31
CA CYS A 72 -31.62 -1.91 22.40
C CYS A 72 -30.14 -2.21 22.11
N TYR A 73 -29.81 -2.65 20.89
CA TYR A 73 -28.42 -2.90 20.50
C TYR A 73 -27.58 -1.63 20.53
N ILE A 74 -28.09 -0.53 19.97
CA ILE A 74 -27.39 0.76 19.98
C ILE A 74 -27.09 1.20 21.42
N LEU A 75 -28.09 1.18 22.30
CA LEU A 75 -27.96 1.56 23.72
C LEU A 75 -27.00 0.64 24.49
N ALA A 76 -27.04 -0.67 24.25
CA ALA A 76 -26.15 -1.63 24.91
C ALA A 76 -24.69 -1.48 24.45
N ALA A 77 -24.49 -1.04 23.20
CA ALA A 77 -23.20 -0.91 22.55
C ALA A 77 -22.52 0.45 22.79
N MET A 78 -22.99 1.28 23.71
CA MET A 78 -22.38 2.58 24.02
C MET A 78 -21.98 2.74 25.48
N SER A 79 -21.21 3.78 25.79
CA SER A 79 -20.88 4.15 27.16
C SER A 79 -22.14 4.56 27.94
N GLY A 80 -22.12 4.45 29.27
CA GLY A 80 -23.29 4.81 30.10
C GLY A 80 -23.73 6.28 29.93
N VAL A 81 -22.79 7.19 29.69
CA VAL A 81 -23.09 8.60 29.42
C VAL A 81 -23.88 8.77 28.11
N LEU A 82 -23.41 8.14 27.03
CA LEU A 82 -24.11 8.18 25.74
C LEU A 82 -25.47 7.49 25.84
N GLN A 83 -25.55 6.37 26.57
CA GLN A 83 -26.80 5.62 26.76
C GLN A 83 -27.86 6.53 27.40
N HIS A 84 -27.50 7.25 28.46
CA HIS A 84 -28.40 8.20 29.11
C HIS A 84 -28.84 9.34 28.19
N GLN A 85 -27.94 9.84 27.33
CA GLN A 85 -28.26 10.92 26.37
C GLN A 85 -29.23 10.47 25.27
N HIS A 86 -29.19 9.20 24.86
CA HIS A 86 -29.94 8.70 23.71
C HIS A 86 -31.18 7.87 24.09
N GLN A 87 -31.39 7.53 25.37
CA GLN A 87 -32.51 6.67 25.81
C GLN A 87 -33.91 7.21 25.48
N ALA A 88 -34.05 8.53 25.34
CA ALA A 88 -35.32 9.20 25.05
C ALA A 88 -35.63 9.33 23.55
N MET A 89 -34.68 9.03 22.67
CA MET A 89 -34.91 9.06 21.22
C MET A 89 -35.90 7.97 20.82
N THR A 90 -36.71 8.24 19.80
CA THR A 90 -37.88 7.42 19.46
C THR A 90 -37.60 6.35 18.42
N THR A 91 -36.60 6.51 17.56
CA THR A 91 -36.22 5.51 16.55
C THR A 91 -34.72 5.21 16.55
N ALA A 92 -34.34 4.01 16.10
CA ALA A 92 -32.95 3.63 15.89
C ALA A 92 -32.27 4.54 14.84
N ALA A 93 -33.02 4.93 13.80
CA ALA A 93 -32.54 5.84 12.77
C ALA A 93 -32.14 7.21 13.33
N ASP A 94 -32.97 7.80 14.21
CA ASP A 94 -32.67 9.09 14.86
C ASP A 94 -31.41 9.00 15.75
N MET A 95 -31.28 7.89 16.50
CA MET A 95 -30.08 7.64 17.31
C MET A 95 -28.82 7.60 16.44
N LEU A 96 -28.86 6.84 15.35
CA LEU A 96 -27.72 6.74 14.42
C LEU A 96 -27.41 8.08 13.74
N TYR A 97 -28.44 8.84 13.37
CA TYR A 97 -28.26 10.17 12.81
C TYR A 97 -27.56 11.11 13.79
N ASN A 98 -28.01 11.17 15.05
CA ASN A 98 -27.40 12.03 16.06
C ASN A 98 -25.95 11.62 16.37
N LEU A 99 -25.68 10.31 16.51
CA LEU A 99 -24.32 9.81 16.72
C LEU A 99 -23.39 10.14 15.54
N LYS A 100 -23.93 10.09 14.32
CA LYS A 100 -23.20 10.52 13.12
C LYS A 100 -22.88 12.02 13.15
N GLU A 101 -23.80 12.86 13.62
CA GLU A 101 -23.54 14.31 13.78
C GLU A 101 -22.44 14.56 14.84
N LEU A 102 -22.46 13.82 15.95
CA LEU A 102 -21.47 13.99 17.02
C LEU A 102 -20.07 13.49 16.66
N PHE A 103 -19.98 12.34 15.98
CA PHE A 103 -18.70 11.63 15.80
C PHE A 103 -18.30 11.43 14.33
N GLY A 104 -19.20 11.66 13.38
CA GLY A 104 -18.93 11.53 11.95
C GLY A 104 -17.92 12.55 11.43
N ASP A 105 -17.97 13.78 11.93
CA ASP A 105 -17.09 14.87 11.48
C ASP A 105 -15.65 14.74 11.98
N GLN A 106 -15.44 14.15 13.16
CA GLN A 106 -14.09 13.84 13.65
C GLN A 106 -13.33 12.96 12.66
N ASN A 107 -14.03 12.00 12.06
CA ASN A 107 -13.48 11.13 11.02
C ASN A 107 -13.27 11.87 9.70
N ARG A 108 -14.05 12.90 9.38
CA ARG A 108 -13.85 13.69 8.15
C ARG A 108 -12.52 14.44 8.16
N ALA A 109 -12.15 15.04 9.30
CA ALA A 109 -10.87 15.72 9.44
C ALA A 109 -9.69 14.72 9.35
N ALA A 110 -9.76 13.61 10.09
CA ALA A 110 -8.75 12.55 10.02
C ALA A 110 -8.62 11.97 8.60
N ARG A 111 -9.75 11.70 7.93
CA ARG A 111 -9.78 11.18 6.56
C ARG A 111 -9.14 12.14 5.56
N LYS A 112 -9.35 13.44 5.72
CA LYS A 112 -8.67 14.47 4.90
C LYS A 112 -7.16 14.43 5.09
N VAL A 113 -6.68 14.22 6.33
CA VAL A 113 -5.24 14.10 6.61
C VAL A 113 -4.68 12.83 5.98
N ALA A 114 -5.31 11.67 6.20
CA ALA A 114 -4.89 10.40 5.61
C ALA A 114 -4.89 10.44 4.07
N MET A 115 -5.92 11.05 3.46
CA MET A 115 -6.01 11.23 2.00
C MET A 115 -4.88 12.11 1.49
N LYS A 116 -4.54 13.19 2.22
CA LYS A 116 -3.42 14.05 1.88
C LYS A 116 -2.09 13.27 1.97
N SER A 117 -1.91 12.44 2.99
CA SER A 117 -0.72 11.59 3.11
C SER A 117 -0.62 10.63 1.93
N LEU A 118 -1.70 9.91 1.60
CA LEU A 118 -1.73 8.97 0.47
C LEU A 118 -1.35 9.65 -0.85
N MET A 119 -2.00 10.77 -1.18
CA MET A 119 -1.84 11.44 -2.48
C MET A 119 -0.48 12.13 -2.65
N ASN A 120 0.16 12.55 -1.54
CA ASN A 120 1.45 13.25 -1.59
C ASN A 120 2.65 12.33 -1.33
N THR A 121 2.42 11.07 -0.96
CA THR A 121 3.51 10.11 -0.75
C THR A 121 4.04 9.68 -2.12
N GLN A 122 5.34 9.89 -2.33
CA GLN A 122 6.03 9.59 -3.57
C GLN A 122 7.31 8.84 -3.22
N MET A 123 7.58 7.78 -3.96
CA MET A 123 8.77 6.98 -3.77
C MET A 123 9.99 7.76 -4.29
N ALA A 124 11.02 7.89 -3.46
CA ALA A 124 12.28 8.45 -3.91
C ALA A 124 13.07 7.42 -4.74
N GLU A 125 13.78 7.88 -5.76
CA GLU A 125 14.66 7.01 -6.57
C GLU A 125 15.65 6.25 -5.69
N LYS A 126 15.85 4.95 -5.99
CA LYS A 126 16.76 4.02 -5.28
C LYS A 126 16.37 3.67 -3.84
N THR A 127 15.20 4.05 -3.37
CA THR A 127 14.63 3.44 -2.16
C THR A 127 14.08 2.05 -2.48
N PRO A 128 14.03 1.11 -1.53
CA PRO A 128 13.43 -0.20 -1.77
C PRO A 128 11.93 -0.09 -2.04
N VAL A 129 11.45 -0.64 -3.16
CA VAL A 129 10.02 -0.56 -3.54
C VAL A 129 9.10 -1.21 -2.51
N ARG A 130 9.59 -2.23 -1.81
CA ARG A 130 8.85 -2.93 -0.76
C ARG A 130 8.38 -1.98 0.34
N ASP A 131 9.28 -1.17 0.87
CA ASP A 131 8.99 -0.30 2.02
C ASP A 131 7.97 0.77 1.63
N HIS A 132 8.11 1.30 0.41
CA HIS A 132 7.17 2.26 -0.16
C HIS A 132 5.77 1.67 -0.35
N VAL A 133 5.66 0.49 -0.96
CA VAL A 133 4.34 -0.16 -1.17
C VAL A 133 3.67 -0.46 0.16
N LEU A 134 4.40 -0.95 1.17
CA LEU A 134 3.85 -1.19 2.50
C LEU A 134 3.35 0.09 3.17
N LEU A 135 4.06 1.22 3.00
CA LEU A 135 3.59 2.52 3.47
C LEU A 135 2.29 2.95 2.78
N MET A 136 2.20 2.79 1.46
CA MET A 136 0.98 3.10 0.71
C MET A 136 -0.20 2.22 1.13
N MET A 137 0.02 0.91 1.33
CA MET A 137 -0.99 -0.01 1.87
C MET A 137 -1.47 0.43 3.25
N SER A 138 -0.58 0.92 4.11
CA SER A 138 -0.95 1.45 5.43
C SER A 138 -1.87 2.67 5.32
N HIS A 139 -1.60 3.61 4.40
CA HIS A 139 -2.46 4.78 4.19
C HIS A 139 -3.83 4.42 3.60
N ILE A 140 -3.88 3.46 2.68
CA ILE A 140 -5.15 2.94 2.13
C ILE A 140 -5.98 2.30 3.25
N ASN A 141 -5.37 1.42 4.06
CA ASN A 141 -6.06 0.79 5.19
C ASN A 141 -6.53 1.82 6.23
N GLU A 142 -5.74 2.87 6.51
CA GLU A 142 -6.17 3.97 7.39
C GLU A 142 -7.41 4.69 6.83
N LEU A 143 -7.45 4.95 5.51
CA LEU A 143 -8.62 5.54 4.86
C LEU A 143 -9.85 4.64 4.95
N GLU A 144 -9.70 3.34 4.71
CA GLU A 144 -10.77 2.35 4.83
C GLU A 144 -11.32 2.28 6.27
N VAL A 145 -10.44 2.28 7.27
CA VAL A 145 -10.82 2.37 8.69
C VAL A 145 -11.57 3.67 9.01
N LEU A 146 -11.25 4.76 8.32
CA LEU A 146 -11.96 6.05 8.39
C LEU A 146 -13.20 6.12 7.49
N GLY A 147 -13.62 4.99 6.94
CA GLY A 147 -14.84 4.81 6.17
C GLY A 147 -14.77 5.32 4.73
N ALA A 148 -13.56 5.43 4.16
CA ALA A 148 -13.43 5.54 2.71
C ALA A 148 -13.71 4.19 2.05
N ASP A 149 -14.34 4.23 0.88
CA ASP A 149 -14.45 3.07 -0.01
C ASP A 149 -13.56 3.36 -1.21
N ILE A 150 -12.53 2.54 -1.40
CA ILE A 150 -11.56 2.66 -2.50
C ILE A 150 -11.53 1.28 -3.18
N ASP A 151 -11.96 1.21 -4.43
CA ASP A 151 -11.97 -0.06 -5.15
C ASP A 151 -10.54 -0.55 -5.43
N ALA A 152 -10.40 -1.87 -5.61
CA ALA A 152 -9.09 -2.51 -5.74
C ALA A 152 -8.25 -1.99 -6.93
N GLU A 153 -8.90 -1.62 -8.04
CA GLU A 153 -8.20 -1.08 -9.22
C GLU A 153 -7.64 0.31 -8.90
N THR A 154 -8.46 1.19 -8.31
CA THR A 154 -8.01 2.51 -7.83
C THR A 154 -6.88 2.41 -6.81
N GLN A 155 -6.92 1.43 -5.90
CA GLN A 155 -5.84 1.21 -4.93
C GLN A 155 -4.50 0.91 -5.62
N VAL A 156 -4.52 0.03 -6.64
CA VAL A 156 -3.32 -0.30 -7.43
C VAL A 156 -2.83 0.91 -8.21
N ASP A 157 -3.73 1.64 -8.88
CA ASP A 157 -3.38 2.80 -9.69
C ASP A 157 -2.72 3.91 -8.86
N ILE A 158 -3.23 4.19 -7.65
CA ILE A 158 -2.62 5.16 -6.73
C ILE A 158 -1.19 4.75 -6.38
N ILE A 159 -0.93 3.46 -6.13
CA ILE A 159 0.42 2.97 -5.84
C ILE A 159 1.30 3.16 -7.08
N LEU A 160 0.85 2.77 -8.27
CA LEU A 160 1.62 2.92 -9.50
C LEU A 160 1.95 4.39 -9.81
N MET A 161 1.03 5.31 -9.55
CA MET A 161 1.23 6.76 -9.70
C MET A 161 2.24 7.35 -8.72
N SER A 162 2.52 6.67 -7.61
CA SER A 162 3.49 7.11 -6.59
C SER A 162 4.91 6.61 -6.85
N LEU A 163 5.11 5.74 -7.84
CA LEU A 163 6.41 5.17 -8.18
C LEU A 163 7.27 6.17 -8.97
N PRO A 164 8.60 6.07 -8.88
CA PRO A 164 9.49 6.96 -9.60
C PRO A 164 9.62 6.53 -11.06
N LYS A 165 10.18 7.40 -11.91
CA LYS A 165 10.29 7.17 -13.37
C LYS A 165 11.06 5.90 -13.72
N SER A 166 11.97 5.44 -12.87
CA SER A 166 12.66 4.15 -13.05
C SER A 166 11.71 2.94 -13.15
N PHE A 167 10.47 3.04 -12.68
CA PHE A 167 9.43 2.00 -12.80
C PHE A 167 8.48 2.19 -13.98
N GLU A 168 8.65 3.22 -14.82
CA GLU A 168 7.80 3.47 -16.00
C GLU A 168 7.65 2.25 -16.93
N PRO A 169 8.70 1.43 -17.20
CA PRO A 169 8.54 0.21 -17.99
C PRO A 169 7.56 -0.80 -17.37
N PHE A 170 7.51 -0.90 -16.04
CA PHE A 170 6.56 -1.76 -15.35
C PHE A 170 5.14 -1.23 -15.49
N CYS A 171 4.92 0.08 -15.25
CA CYS A 171 3.60 0.70 -15.35
C CYS A 171 3.01 0.60 -16.77
N LEU A 172 3.83 0.81 -17.81
CA LEU A 172 3.41 0.61 -19.21
C LEU A 172 2.99 -0.84 -19.47
N ASN A 173 3.76 -1.81 -18.97
CA ASN A 173 3.43 -3.22 -19.13
C ASN A 173 2.15 -3.61 -18.38
N TYR A 174 1.93 -3.07 -17.18
CA TYR A 174 0.69 -3.25 -16.42
C TYR A 174 -0.53 -2.76 -17.22
N ASN A 175 -0.48 -1.52 -17.70
CA ASN A 175 -1.57 -0.89 -18.45
C ASN A 175 -1.90 -1.65 -19.75
N MET A 176 -0.88 -2.16 -20.45
CA MET A 176 -1.08 -2.92 -21.69
C MET A 176 -1.70 -4.30 -21.46
N ASN A 177 -1.36 -4.95 -20.35
CA ASN A 177 -1.82 -6.32 -20.07
C ASN A 177 -3.14 -6.37 -19.29
N LYS A 178 -3.65 -5.22 -18.80
CA LYS A 178 -4.90 -5.12 -18.03
C LYS A 178 -5.02 -6.17 -16.92
N LYS A 179 -3.91 -6.47 -16.26
CA LYS A 179 -3.91 -7.43 -15.15
C LYS A 179 -4.50 -6.75 -13.93
N LEU A 180 -5.46 -7.41 -13.29
CA LEU A 180 -5.93 -7.00 -11.97
C LEU A 180 -5.02 -7.67 -10.94
N TYR A 181 -4.31 -6.85 -10.17
CA TYR A 181 -3.50 -7.33 -9.05
C TYR A 181 -4.20 -7.02 -7.73
N SER A 182 -4.15 -7.97 -6.79
CA SER A 182 -4.24 -7.64 -5.37
C SER A 182 -3.00 -6.84 -4.94
N LEU A 183 -3.11 -6.11 -3.83
CA LEU A 183 -1.97 -5.36 -3.26
C LEU A 183 -0.75 -6.25 -2.97
N ALA A 184 -0.98 -7.50 -2.56
CA ALA A 184 0.09 -8.47 -2.28
C ALA A 184 0.78 -8.96 -3.56
N GLU A 185 0.01 -9.20 -4.63
CA GLU A 185 0.57 -9.55 -5.94
C GLU A 185 1.36 -8.38 -6.53
N LEU A 186 0.79 -7.16 -6.47
CA LEU A 186 1.47 -5.95 -6.92
C LEU A 186 2.82 -5.77 -6.22
N LEU A 187 2.86 -5.92 -4.89
CA LEU A 187 4.10 -5.86 -4.12
C LEU A 187 5.13 -6.86 -4.63
N THR A 188 4.72 -8.12 -4.84
CA THR A 188 5.61 -9.19 -5.30
C THR A 188 6.18 -8.91 -6.69
N GLU A 189 5.33 -8.46 -7.61
CA GLU A 189 5.71 -8.13 -9.00
C GLU A 189 6.64 -6.92 -9.06
N LEU A 190 6.39 -5.88 -8.26
CA LEU A 190 7.26 -4.70 -8.17
C LEU A 190 8.64 -5.06 -7.61
N GLN A 191 8.71 -5.92 -6.58
CA GLN A 191 9.99 -6.40 -6.05
C GLN A 191 10.78 -7.22 -7.07
N ALA A 192 10.09 -8.05 -7.88
CA ALA A 192 10.71 -8.79 -8.97
C ALA A 192 11.26 -7.85 -10.05
N ALA A 193 10.48 -6.84 -10.44
CA ALA A 193 10.90 -5.82 -11.40
C ALA A 193 12.13 -5.03 -10.92
N GLU A 194 12.14 -4.58 -9.66
CA GLU A 194 13.27 -3.89 -9.05
C GLU A 194 14.56 -4.72 -9.13
N SER A 195 14.47 -6.02 -8.84
CA SER A 195 15.61 -6.95 -8.90
C SER A 195 16.15 -7.08 -10.34
N LEU A 196 15.28 -7.15 -11.34
CA LEU A 196 15.66 -7.23 -12.75
C LEU A 196 16.33 -5.94 -13.25
N PHE A 197 15.83 -4.77 -12.80
CA PHE A 197 16.42 -3.48 -13.12
C PHE A 197 17.83 -3.36 -12.56
N GLN A 198 18.06 -3.83 -11.33
CA GLN A 198 19.38 -3.85 -10.72
C GLN A 198 20.36 -4.77 -11.46
N GLN A 199 19.91 -5.94 -11.94
CA GLN A 199 20.75 -6.84 -12.73
C GLN A 199 21.16 -6.24 -14.08
N HIS A 200 20.25 -5.57 -14.79
CA HIS A 200 20.57 -4.92 -16.07
C HIS A 200 21.60 -3.80 -15.92
N VAL A 201 21.59 -3.08 -14.80
CA VAL A 201 22.62 -2.07 -14.51
C VAL A 201 24.00 -2.71 -14.34
N GLN A 202 24.11 -3.87 -13.67
CA GLN A 202 25.38 -4.55 -13.47
C GLN A 202 25.97 -5.09 -14.80
N VAL A 203 25.13 -5.66 -15.68
CA VAL A 203 25.57 -6.18 -16.99
C VAL A 203 26.05 -5.05 -17.91
N ASN A 204 25.33 -3.93 -17.96
CA ASN A 204 25.71 -2.77 -18.80
C ASN A 204 27.01 -2.09 -18.35
N VAL A 205 27.33 -2.14 -17.05
CA VAL A 205 28.62 -1.64 -16.52
C VAL A 205 29.76 -2.59 -16.91
N ALA A 206 29.54 -3.91 -16.90
CA ALA A 206 30.55 -4.89 -17.31
C ALA A 206 30.87 -4.82 -18.82
N GLU A 207 29.85 -4.64 -19.67
CA GLU A 207 30.05 -4.55 -21.13
C GLU A 207 30.77 -3.27 -21.56
N LYS A 208 30.50 -2.12 -20.90
CA LYS A 208 31.23 -0.86 -21.17
C LYS A 208 32.72 -0.94 -20.83
N VAL A 209 33.14 -1.86 -19.97
CA VAL A 209 34.57 -2.08 -19.66
C VAL A 209 35.26 -2.95 -20.72
N SER A 210 34.50 -3.72 -21.52
CA SER A 210 35.06 -4.71 -22.44
C SER A 210 35.14 -4.30 -23.91
N SER A 211 34.68 -3.11 -24.32
CA SER A 211 34.72 -2.69 -25.74
C SER A 211 35.95 -1.83 -26.10
N SER A 212 37.16 -2.38 -25.99
CA SER A 212 38.32 -1.86 -26.74
C SER A 212 38.63 -2.80 -27.92
N LYS A 213 38.02 -2.53 -29.08
CA LYS A 213 38.35 -3.18 -30.36
C LYS A 213 39.81 -2.86 -30.77
N PRO A 214 40.63 -3.85 -31.19
CA PRO A 214 41.86 -3.56 -31.92
C PRO A 214 41.56 -3.39 -33.42
N LYS A 215 41.95 -2.23 -33.97
CA LYS A 215 42.05 -1.98 -35.43
C LYS A 215 43.13 -2.87 -36.03
N GLY A 216 42.79 -3.51 -37.16
CA GLY A 216 43.57 -4.56 -37.81
C GLY A 216 44.91 -4.15 -38.42
N LYS A 217 45.71 -5.18 -38.78
CA LYS A 217 46.82 -5.08 -39.73
C LYS A 217 47.10 -6.45 -40.41
N LYS A 218 46.99 -6.41 -41.74
CA LYS A 218 47.67 -7.15 -42.84
C LYS A 218 48.26 -8.56 -42.58
N LYS A 219 47.86 -9.49 -43.47
CA LYS A 219 48.47 -10.79 -43.77
C LYS A 219 49.94 -10.68 -44.23
N LYS A 220 50.81 -11.61 -43.77
CA LYS A 220 51.84 -12.27 -44.61
C LYS A 220 52.20 -13.66 -44.06
N LYS A 221 52.49 -14.56 -45.00
CA LYS A 221 52.63 -16.03 -44.90
C LYS A 221 53.93 -16.52 -44.24
N VAL A 222 53.77 -17.60 -43.46
CA VAL A 222 54.51 -18.90 -43.45
C VAL A 222 56.04 -18.91 -43.66
N GLN A 223 56.81 -19.39 -42.68
CA GLN A 223 57.52 -20.69 -42.72
C GLN A 223 58.26 -21.02 -41.40
N THR A 224 58.40 -22.33 -41.20
CA THR A 224 58.84 -23.13 -40.05
C THR A 224 60.35 -23.14 -39.80
N GLN A 225 60.80 -23.24 -38.54
CA GLN A 225 61.42 -24.45 -37.94
C GLN A 225 62.15 -24.16 -36.60
N LYS A 226 61.78 -25.00 -35.61
CA LYS A 226 62.50 -25.63 -34.48
C LYS A 226 63.77 -25.02 -33.83
N VAL A 227 63.82 -25.23 -32.50
CA VAL A 227 64.95 -25.73 -31.64
C VAL A 227 65.31 -24.83 -30.44
N VAL A 228 64.86 -25.29 -29.26
CA VAL A 228 65.55 -25.36 -27.93
C VAL A 228 65.66 -24.11 -27.02
N LYS A 229 65.10 -24.28 -25.81
CA LYS A 229 65.32 -23.58 -24.52
C LYS A 229 66.71 -23.94 -23.94
N PRO A 230 67.40 -23.12 -23.12
CA PRO A 230 66.85 -22.76 -21.80
C PRO A 230 67.21 -21.39 -21.18
N LEU A 231 66.27 -21.00 -20.32
CA LEU A 231 66.36 -20.23 -19.07
C LEU A 231 67.48 -19.17 -18.89
N GLY A 232 67.06 -17.91 -18.90
CA GLY A 232 67.73 -16.79 -18.24
C GLY A 232 66.69 -15.81 -17.70
N VAL A 233 66.67 -15.65 -16.38
CA VAL A 233 65.69 -14.87 -15.60
C VAL A 233 65.78 -13.37 -15.94
N GLN A 234 64.69 -12.78 -16.46
CA GLN A 234 64.55 -11.33 -16.60
C GLN A 234 63.49 -10.80 -15.63
N ASN A 235 63.94 -10.11 -14.58
CA ASN A 235 63.10 -9.25 -13.76
C ASN A 235 62.67 -8.03 -14.58
N SER A 236 61.51 -8.12 -15.23
CA SER A 236 60.85 -6.97 -15.84
C SER A 236 59.99 -6.25 -14.80
N VAL A 237 60.56 -5.20 -14.21
CA VAL A 237 59.85 -4.25 -13.36
C VAL A 237 58.69 -3.66 -14.18
N LYS A 238 57.45 -3.94 -13.75
CA LYS A 238 56.25 -3.36 -14.35
C LYS A 238 56.31 -1.84 -14.18
N LYS A 239 56.42 -1.09 -15.29
CA LYS A 239 56.31 0.37 -15.29
C LYS A 239 54.98 0.79 -14.64
N PRO A 240 54.96 1.77 -13.72
CA PRO A 240 53.74 2.26 -13.11
C PRO A 240 52.74 2.73 -14.17
N LYS A 241 51.51 2.20 -14.12
CA LYS A 241 50.37 2.74 -14.85
C LYS A 241 49.79 3.88 -14.01
N GLY A 242 50.12 5.12 -14.37
CA GLY A 242 49.59 6.32 -13.70
C GLY A 242 50.53 7.51 -13.80
N LYS A 243 49.99 8.71 -13.54
CA LYS A 243 50.78 9.93 -13.34
C LYS A 243 51.29 9.96 -11.90
N CYS A 244 52.54 10.35 -11.70
CA CYS A 244 53.12 10.54 -10.37
C CYS A 244 52.27 11.52 -9.56
N PHE A 245 51.94 11.18 -8.31
CA PHE A 245 51.10 12.02 -7.46
C PHE A 245 51.76 13.35 -7.04
N LYS A 246 53.09 13.47 -7.16
CA LYS A 246 53.85 14.69 -6.84
C LYS A 246 54.00 15.61 -8.05
N CYS A 247 54.61 15.12 -9.14
CA CYS A 247 54.94 15.94 -10.32
C CYS A 247 53.98 15.78 -11.51
N LYS A 248 52.98 14.91 -11.40
CA LYS A 248 52.00 14.59 -12.46
C LYS A 248 52.59 14.02 -13.78
N GLN A 249 53.89 13.75 -13.84
CA GLN A 249 54.51 13.05 -14.99
C GLN A 249 54.34 11.53 -14.88
N SER A 250 54.21 10.84 -16.01
CA SER A 250 54.08 9.39 -16.08
C SER A 250 55.45 8.68 -16.03
N GLY A 251 55.45 7.39 -15.71
CA GLY A 251 56.65 6.55 -15.79
C GLY A 251 57.38 6.26 -14.47
N HIS A 252 56.97 6.86 -13.34
CA HIS A 252 57.51 6.58 -12.00
C HIS A 252 56.44 6.72 -10.89
N TRP A 253 56.65 6.08 -9.72
CA TRP A 253 55.82 6.27 -8.53
C TRP A 253 56.28 7.49 -7.72
N LYS A 254 55.45 8.00 -6.79
CA LYS A 254 55.78 9.17 -5.93
C LYS A 254 57.13 9.03 -5.21
N LYS A 255 57.47 7.81 -4.78
CA LYS A 255 58.72 7.47 -4.08
C LYS A 255 59.97 7.56 -4.96
N ASP A 256 59.81 7.42 -6.27
CA ASP A 256 60.90 7.42 -7.26
C ASP A 256 60.92 8.72 -8.08
N CYS A 257 60.35 9.81 -7.54
CA CYS A 257 60.23 11.07 -8.25
C CYS A 257 61.58 11.81 -8.29
N PRO A 258 62.07 12.23 -9.47
CA PRO A 258 63.33 12.97 -9.59
C PRO A 258 63.30 14.34 -8.90
N LEU A 259 62.09 14.87 -8.60
CA LEU A 259 61.88 16.08 -7.81
C LEU A 259 61.73 15.81 -6.30
N SER A 260 62.09 14.60 -5.84
CA SER A 260 62.12 14.23 -4.41
C SER A 260 63.53 14.20 -3.82
N LYS A 261 64.52 14.74 -4.54
CA LYS A 261 65.75 15.24 -3.94
C LYS A 261 65.57 16.69 -3.51
#